data_AF-A0A7V8VFU2-F1
#
_entry.id   AF-A0A7V8VFU2-F1
#
_cell.length_a   1.000
_cell.length_b   1.000
_cell.length_c   1.000
_cell.angle_alpha   90.00
_cell.angle_beta   90.00
_cell.angle_gamma   90.00
#
_symmetry.space_group_name_H-M   'P 1'
#
loop_
_entity.id
_entity.type
_entity.pdbx_description
1 polymer ?
#
loop_
_entity_poly.entity_id
_entity_poly.type
_entity_poly.pdbx_seq_one_letter_code
_entity_poly.pdbx_strand_id
1 'polypeptide(L)'
;MSRSWTNEGAYSQGQNVGRGWIIAETPSLIREVDPLTGSEVLTVVRGGALQWVYDRREDGAYVGRGGVLESLVYDAVTGRYEWITPDGRRVWFWDFDASRPVQQRGQFVRFEDSRGNVTEVTSVREDGRIEEVQRWGQVDGVTVTESYLFSYIPAGVNAGRIASITQRRREGEGAWSVIRQAEYIYYDGVEPHGSAGDLKKVVLRDAAGAILGTSYYRYYVAGESNGYEGGLKFVFRPASYARLLINPLLGSSLSKSRSSRVSHSSQNRGVTRFSGGGG
;
A
#
# COMPACT_ATOMS: atom_id res chain seq x y z
N MET A 1 -1.24 7.83 7.74
CA MET A 1 -1.28 6.86 6.65
C MET A 1 -1.59 5.47 7.16
N SER A 2 -2.48 4.78 6.45
CA SER A 2 -2.87 3.40 6.70
C SER A 2 -2.05 2.45 5.84
N ARG A 3 -1.78 1.27 6.38
CA ARG A 3 -0.96 0.23 5.75
C ARG A 3 -1.74 -1.05 5.67
N SER A 4 -1.56 -1.76 4.56
CA SER A 4 -2.12 -3.08 4.34
C SER A 4 -1.04 -4.02 3.81
N TRP A 5 -1.20 -5.31 4.05
CA TRP A 5 -0.26 -6.33 3.61
C TRP A 5 -0.93 -7.28 2.60
N THR A 6 -0.15 -7.75 1.63
CA THR A 6 -0.54 -8.75 0.63
C THR A 6 0.51 -9.85 0.52
N ASN A 7 0.04 -11.06 0.22
CA ASN A 7 0.90 -12.19 -0.13
C ASN A 7 1.42 -12.10 -1.58
N GLU A 8 0.81 -11.27 -2.41
CA GLU A 8 1.25 -11.02 -3.78
C GLU A 8 2.34 -9.94 -3.79
N GLY A 9 3.60 -10.37 -3.88
CA GLY A 9 4.75 -9.47 -3.79
C GLY A 9 4.75 -8.40 -4.88
N ALA A 10 4.24 -8.72 -6.07
CA ALA A 10 4.16 -7.80 -7.20
C ALA A 10 3.34 -6.54 -6.89
N TYR A 11 2.33 -6.65 -6.03
CA TYR A 11 1.45 -5.53 -5.69
C TYR A 11 2.10 -4.49 -4.77
N SER A 12 3.25 -4.81 -4.18
CA SER A 12 4.03 -3.87 -3.36
C SER A 12 5.16 -3.17 -4.13
N GLN A 13 5.28 -3.40 -5.45
CA GLN A 13 6.29 -2.73 -6.27
C GLN A 13 6.13 -1.21 -6.22
N GLY A 14 7.25 -0.49 -6.11
CA GLY A 14 7.29 0.99 -6.03
C GLY A 14 6.83 1.60 -4.70
N GLN A 15 6.24 0.82 -3.78
CA GLN A 15 5.72 1.32 -2.50
C GLN A 15 6.82 1.62 -1.47
N ASN A 16 7.98 0.98 -1.61
CA ASN A 16 9.22 1.24 -0.85
C ASN A 16 9.09 1.14 0.68
N VAL A 17 8.06 0.44 1.19
CA VAL A 17 7.74 0.29 2.62
C VAL A 17 7.98 -1.13 3.17
N GLY A 18 8.62 -1.99 2.37
CA GLY A 18 8.89 -3.39 2.72
C GLY A 18 8.05 -4.36 1.89
N ARG A 19 8.51 -5.60 1.76
CA ARG A 19 7.85 -6.61 0.92
C ARG A 19 6.40 -6.86 1.36
N GLY A 20 5.48 -6.83 0.39
CA GLY A 20 4.06 -7.06 0.60
C GLY A 20 3.32 -5.91 1.29
N TRP A 21 3.99 -4.84 1.70
CA TRP A 21 3.33 -3.69 2.33
C TRP A 21 2.94 -2.64 1.28
N ILE A 22 1.72 -2.12 1.44
CA ILE A 22 1.13 -1.08 0.59
C ILE A 22 0.68 0.08 1.48
N ILE A 23 1.00 1.30 1.07
CA ILE A 23 0.50 2.55 1.66
C ILE A 23 -0.79 2.92 0.92
N ALA A 24 -1.92 2.94 1.64
CA ALA A 24 -3.23 3.07 1.00
C ALA A 24 -3.45 4.45 0.34
N GLU A 25 -2.74 5.47 0.84
CA GLU A 25 -2.80 6.83 0.32
C GLU A 25 -1.96 7.03 -0.96
N THR A 26 -1.21 6.02 -1.40
CA THR A 26 -0.42 6.03 -2.64
C THR A 26 -0.73 4.77 -3.46
N PRO A 27 -1.93 4.64 -4.03
CA PRO A 27 -2.29 3.49 -4.86
C PRO A 27 -1.36 3.39 -6.07
N SER A 28 -1.23 2.20 -6.65
CA SER A 28 -0.36 1.99 -7.81
C SER A 28 -1.04 1.19 -8.90
N LEU A 29 -0.54 1.35 -10.12
CA LEU A 29 -0.86 0.51 -11.26
C LEU A 29 0.32 -0.42 -11.50
N ILE A 30 0.03 -1.72 -11.56
CA ILE A 30 1.03 -2.75 -11.84
C ILE A 30 0.81 -3.24 -13.27
N ARG A 31 1.89 -3.36 -14.03
CA ARG A 31 1.88 -3.95 -15.38
C ARG A 31 2.46 -5.34 -15.36
N GLU A 32 1.70 -6.30 -15.87
CA GLU A 32 2.06 -7.70 -16.01
C GLU A 32 1.77 -8.15 -17.45
N VAL A 33 2.21 -9.36 -17.77
CA VAL A 33 1.91 -10.02 -19.04
C VAL A 33 1.16 -11.31 -18.71
N ASP A 34 0.01 -11.53 -19.35
CA ASP A 34 -0.72 -12.78 -19.20
C ASP A 34 0.13 -13.93 -19.76
N PRO A 35 0.44 -14.97 -18.97
CA PRO A 35 1.34 -16.04 -19.40
C PRO A 35 0.71 -16.96 -20.46
N LEU A 36 -0.62 -16.93 -20.63
CA LEU A 36 -1.32 -17.75 -21.61
C LEU A 36 -1.50 -17.01 -22.94
N THR A 37 -1.85 -15.72 -22.89
CA THR A 37 -2.16 -14.95 -24.11
C THR A 37 -1.01 -14.05 -24.56
N GLY A 38 -0.03 -13.78 -23.70
CA GLY A 38 1.03 -12.80 -23.95
C GLY A 38 0.55 -11.35 -23.95
N SER A 39 -0.72 -11.10 -23.59
CA SER A 39 -1.32 -9.77 -23.60
C SER A 39 -0.92 -8.97 -22.35
N GLU A 40 -0.88 -7.65 -22.49
CA GLU A 40 -0.67 -6.74 -21.35
C GLU A 40 -1.86 -6.82 -20.39
N VAL A 41 -1.55 -6.95 -19.10
CA VAL A 41 -2.51 -6.93 -17.99
C VAL A 41 -2.13 -5.80 -17.06
N LEU A 42 -3.11 -4.96 -16.72
CA LEU A 42 -2.95 -3.89 -15.75
C LEU A 42 -3.76 -4.16 -14.49
N THR A 43 -3.13 -4.03 -13.34
CA THR A 43 -3.77 -4.21 -12.04
C THR A 43 -3.70 -2.91 -11.24
N VAL A 44 -4.86 -2.31 -10.98
CA VAL A 44 -4.98 -1.20 -10.03
C VAL A 44 -4.94 -1.77 -8.63
N VAL A 45 -3.98 -1.34 -7.82
CA VAL A 45 -3.76 -1.76 -6.43
C VAL A 45 -4.00 -0.58 -5.50
N ARG A 46 -5.03 -0.66 -4.65
CA ARG A 46 -5.33 0.36 -3.64
C ARG A 46 -5.10 -0.09 -2.20
N GLY A 47 -4.74 -1.36 -2.03
CA GLY A 47 -4.43 -2.00 -0.76
C GLY A 47 -4.25 -3.49 -0.95
N GLY A 48 -3.82 -4.19 0.09
CA GLY A 48 -3.45 -5.60 -0.01
C GLY A 48 -4.58 -6.59 -0.31
N ALA A 49 -5.83 -6.12 -0.33
CA ALA A 49 -7.01 -6.90 -0.74
C ALA A 49 -7.94 -6.14 -1.70
N LEU A 50 -7.50 -4.97 -2.20
CA LEU A 50 -8.29 -4.11 -3.07
C LEU A 50 -7.56 -3.97 -4.40
N GLN A 51 -7.88 -4.88 -5.32
CA GLN A 51 -7.32 -4.91 -6.66
C GLN A 51 -8.38 -5.03 -7.75
N TRP A 52 -8.11 -4.41 -8.89
CA TRP A 52 -8.92 -4.48 -10.10
C TRP A 52 -8.02 -4.79 -11.28
N VAL A 53 -8.32 -5.87 -11.99
CA VAL A 53 -7.49 -6.40 -13.07
C VAL A 53 -8.15 -6.11 -14.41
N TYR A 54 -7.35 -5.64 -15.36
CA TYR A 54 -7.79 -5.20 -16.67
C TYR A 54 -6.95 -5.87 -17.76
N ASP A 55 -7.65 -6.47 -18.73
CA ASP A 55 -7.03 -7.01 -19.94
C ASP A 55 -7.02 -5.96 -21.04
N ARG A 56 -5.86 -5.77 -21.66
CA ARG A 56 -5.76 -4.94 -22.87
C ARG A 56 -6.35 -5.69 -24.07
N ARG A 57 -7.17 -4.98 -24.85
CA ARG A 57 -7.77 -5.45 -26.10
C ARG A 57 -6.95 -5.00 -27.30
N GLU A 58 -7.22 -5.60 -28.47
CA GLU A 58 -6.53 -5.29 -29.73
C GLU A 58 -6.73 -3.83 -30.16
N ASP A 59 -7.88 -3.24 -29.85
CA ASP A 59 -8.19 -1.82 -30.10
C ASP A 59 -7.51 -0.86 -29.09
N GLY A 60 -6.76 -1.40 -28.12
CA GLY A 60 -6.07 -0.65 -27.08
C GLY A 60 -6.92 -0.34 -25.85
N ALA A 61 -8.21 -0.71 -25.83
CA ALA A 61 -9.07 -0.54 -24.68
C ALA A 61 -8.73 -1.53 -23.55
N TYR A 62 -9.06 -1.15 -22.32
CA TYR A 62 -8.89 -2.01 -21.14
C TYR A 62 -10.25 -2.51 -20.66
N VAL A 63 -10.40 -3.82 -20.54
CA VAL A 63 -11.64 -4.45 -20.06
C VAL A 63 -11.39 -5.13 -18.73
N GLY A 64 -12.18 -4.77 -17.72
CA GLY A 64 -12.08 -5.34 -16.38
C GLY A 64 -12.46 -6.83 -16.34
N ARG A 65 -11.69 -7.62 -15.60
CA ARG A 65 -12.00 -9.04 -15.33
C ARG A 65 -13.13 -9.17 -14.31
N GLY A 66 -13.90 -10.26 -14.38
CA GLY A 66 -14.81 -10.65 -13.29
C GLY A 66 -15.98 -9.70 -13.01
N GLY A 67 -16.40 -8.89 -13.99
CA GLY A 67 -17.53 -7.96 -13.84
C GLY A 67 -17.18 -6.66 -13.11
N VAL A 68 -15.89 -6.30 -13.08
CA VAL A 68 -15.42 -4.97 -12.63
C VAL A 68 -16.20 -3.87 -13.35
N LEU A 69 -16.77 -2.95 -12.56
CA LEU A 69 -17.61 -1.85 -13.06
C LEU A 69 -16.81 -0.56 -13.29
N GLU A 70 -15.66 -0.46 -12.64
CA GLU A 70 -14.73 0.65 -12.79
C GLU A 70 -14.02 0.57 -14.13
N SER A 71 -13.91 1.70 -14.84
CA SER A 71 -13.20 1.76 -16.11
C SER A 71 -11.73 2.15 -15.91
N LEU A 72 -10.88 1.72 -16.84
CA LEU A 72 -9.49 2.14 -16.94
C LEU A 72 -9.25 2.68 -18.35
N VAL A 73 -8.83 3.93 -18.46
CA VAL A 73 -8.63 4.63 -19.73
C VAL A 73 -7.19 5.12 -19.81
N TYR A 74 -6.56 4.98 -20.97
CA TYR A 74 -5.23 5.52 -21.22
C TYR A 74 -5.32 6.84 -21.99
N ASP A 75 -4.66 7.87 -21.48
CA ASP A 75 -4.46 9.15 -22.14
C ASP A 75 -3.01 9.26 -22.62
N ALA A 76 -2.81 9.10 -23.93
CA ALA A 76 -1.51 9.16 -24.57
C ALA A 76 -0.91 10.57 -24.64
N VAL A 77 -1.73 11.63 -24.51
CA VAL A 77 -1.24 13.03 -24.53
C VAL A 77 -0.55 13.36 -23.21
N THR A 78 -1.16 12.95 -22.09
CA THR A 78 -0.59 13.19 -20.77
C THR A 78 0.31 12.05 -20.26
N GLY A 79 0.28 10.90 -20.93
CA GLY A 79 1.01 9.71 -20.53
C GLY A 79 0.51 9.17 -19.19
N ARG A 80 -0.82 9.06 -19.05
CA ARG A 80 -1.49 8.68 -17.80
C ARG A 80 -2.59 7.67 -18.02
N TYR A 81 -2.78 6.83 -17.02
CA TYR A 81 -3.97 6.00 -16.90
C TYR A 81 -4.95 6.65 -15.92
N GLU A 82 -6.22 6.67 -16.27
CA GLU A 82 -7.32 7.14 -15.43
C GLU A 82 -8.23 5.97 -15.07
N TRP A 83 -8.33 5.68 -13.79
CA TRP A 83 -9.24 4.69 -13.22
C TRP A 83 -10.47 5.39 -12.65
N ILE A 84 -11.65 5.03 -13.12
CA ILE A 84 -12.90 5.75 -12.86
C ILE A 84 -13.91 4.81 -12.23
N THR A 85 -14.37 5.15 -11.03
CA THR A 85 -15.46 4.42 -10.36
C THR A 85 -16.83 4.83 -10.91
N PRO A 86 -17.87 3.96 -10.87
CA PRO A 86 -19.23 4.30 -11.31
C PRO A 86 -19.84 5.55 -10.66
N ASP A 87 -19.41 5.90 -9.45
CA ASP A 87 -19.87 7.10 -8.74
C ASP A 87 -18.99 8.34 -8.98
N GLY A 88 -18.14 8.29 -10.01
CA GLY A 88 -17.43 9.44 -10.56
C GLY A 88 -16.09 9.77 -9.91
N ARG A 89 -15.63 9.01 -8.90
CA ARG A 89 -14.26 9.18 -8.39
C ARG A 89 -13.23 8.75 -9.43
N ARG A 90 -12.09 9.42 -9.43
CA ARG A 90 -11.03 9.24 -10.42
C ARG A 90 -9.69 9.09 -9.73
N VAL A 91 -8.87 8.17 -10.21
CA VAL A 91 -7.48 7.99 -9.81
C VAL A 91 -6.61 8.02 -11.06
N TRP A 92 -5.55 8.81 -11.04
CA TRP A 92 -4.57 8.88 -12.12
C TRP A 92 -3.28 8.19 -11.72
N PHE A 93 -2.70 7.47 -12.67
CA PHE A 93 -1.39 6.84 -12.57
C PHE A 93 -0.52 7.26 -13.74
N TRP A 94 0.78 7.34 -13.52
CA TRP A 94 1.73 7.48 -14.63
C TRP A 94 1.72 6.22 -15.49
N ASP A 95 1.99 6.40 -16.78
CA ASP A 95 2.23 5.27 -17.68
C ASP A 95 3.53 4.51 -17.34
N PHE A 96 3.89 3.57 -18.21
CA PHE A 96 5.09 2.74 -18.08
C PHE A 96 6.15 3.05 -19.14
N ASP A 97 6.16 4.27 -19.69
CA ASP A 97 7.14 4.70 -20.67
C ASP A 97 8.56 4.61 -20.12
N ALA A 98 9.50 4.15 -20.96
CA ALA A 98 10.87 3.90 -20.55
C ALA A 98 11.67 5.17 -20.25
N SER A 99 11.24 6.33 -20.77
CA SER A 99 11.82 7.64 -20.45
C SER A 99 11.59 8.07 -19.00
N ARG A 100 10.59 7.47 -18.32
CA ARG A 100 10.32 7.76 -16.91
C ARG A 100 11.27 6.99 -15.99
N PRO A 101 11.67 7.58 -14.86
CA PRO A 101 12.34 6.86 -13.79
C PRO A 101 11.54 5.63 -13.35
N VAL A 102 12.24 4.55 -13.01
CA VAL A 102 11.62 3.25 -12.71
C VAL A 102 10.57 3.34 -11.60
N GLN A 103 10.81 4.16 -10.56
CA GLN A 103 9.90 4.29 -9.42
C GLN A 103 8.64 5.10 -9.74
N GLN A 104 8.64 5.85 -10.85
CA GLN A 104 7.51 6.66 -11.28
C GLN A 104 6.52 5.87 -12.16
N ARG A 105 6.94 4.76 -12.77
CA ARG A 105 6.09 3.99 -13.70
C ARG A 105 4.94 3.32 -12.95
N GLY A 106 3.71 3.57 -13.39
CA GLY A 106 2.50 3.10 -12.68
C GLY A 106 2.25 3.77 -11.32
N GLN A 107 3.03 4.79 -10.95
CA GLN A 107 2.90 5.46 -9.66
C GLN A 107 1.63 6.32 -9.60
N PHE A 108 1.05 6.44 -8.41
CA PHE A 108 0.02 7.41 -8.08
C PHE A 108 0.37 8.82 -8.60
N VAL A 109 -0.59 9.48 -9.24
CA VAL A 109 -0.50 10.90 -9.61
C VAL A 109 -1.46 11.70 -8.75
N ARG A 110 -2.74 11.33 -8.81
CA ARG A 110 -3.83 12.12 -8.26
C ARG A 110 -5.04 11.24 -7.98
N PHE A 111 -5.84 11.65 -7.02
CA PHE A 111 -7.16 11.14 -6.72
C PHE A 111 -8.11 12.31 -6.54
N GLU A 112 -9.30 12.20 -7.11
CA GLU A 112 -10.38 13.15 -6.92
C GLU A 112 -11.63 12.38 -6.49
N ASP A 113 -12.21 12.79 -5.36
CA ASP A 113 -13.48 12.23 -4.90
C ASP A 113 -14.68 12.93 -5.56
N SER A 114 -15.87 12.36 -5.41
CA SER A 114 -17.10 12.90 -6.01
C SER A 114 -17.55 14.25 -5.42
N ARG A 115 -16.85 14.76 -4.39
CA ARG A 115 -17.10 16.07 -3.78
C ARG A 115 -16.03 17.09 -4.16
N GLY A 116 -15.10 16.73 -5.05
CA GLY A 116 -14.02 17.60 -5.51
C GLY A 116 -12.86 17.74 -4.51
N ASN A 117 -12.79 16.90 -3.46
CA ASN A 117 -11.58 16.84 -2.66
C ASN A 117 -10.49 16.14 -3.46
N VAL A 118 -9.29 16.69 -3.38
CA VAL A 118 -8.16 16.20 -4.17
C VAL A 118 -7.08 15.68 -3.24
N THR A 119 -6.45 14.57 -3.64
CA THR A 119 -5.18 14.09 -3.10
C THR A 119 -4.22 13.89 -4.26
N GLU A 120 -3.02 14.47 -4.24
CA GLU A 120 -2.07 14.35 -5.35
C GLU A 120 -0.61 14.32 -4.90
N VAL A 121 0.24 13.72 -5.73
CA VAL A 121 1.69 13.81 -5.59
C VAL A 121 2.15 15.19 -6.06
N THR A 122 2.69 15.98 -5.15
CA THR A 122 3.17 17.34 -5.43
C THR A 122 4.69 17.41 -5.60
N SER A 123 5.41 16.37 -5.19
CA SER A 123 6.87 16.31 -5.30
C SER A 123 7.38 14.88 -5.41
N VAL A 124 8.43 14.68 -6.21
CA VAL A 124 9.14 13.42 -6.43
C VAL A 124 10.65 13.65 -6.48
N ARG A 125 11.43 12.61 -6.16
CA ARG A 125 12.88 12.54 -6.35
C ARG A 125 13.22 12.37 -7.83
N GLU A 126 14.49 12.61 -8.14
CA GLU A 126 15.07 12.34 -9.46
C GLU A 126 14.85 10.89 -9.92
N ASP A 127 14.89 9.92 -9.00
CA ASP A 127 14.66 8.51 -9.32
C ASP A 127 13.18 8.11 -9.37
N GLY A 128 12.27 9.08 -9.20
CA GLY A 128 10.83 8.93 -9.30
C GLY A 128 10.12 8.63 -7.99
N ARG A 129 10.82 8.49 -6.84
CA ARG A 129 10.16 8.25 -5.55
C ARG A 129 9.35 9.46 -5.07
N ILE A 130 8.15 9.24 -4.54
CA ILE A 130 7.30 10.28 -3.98
C ILE A 130 7.99 10.98 -2.79
N GLU A 131 8.11 12.30 -2.82
CA GLU A 131 8.56 13.09 -1.66
C GLU A 131 7.38 13.71 -0.92
N GLU A 132 6.31 14.07 -1.61
CA GLU A 132 5.16 14.69 -0.97
C GLU A 132 3.85 14.32 -1.66
N VAL A 133 2.88 13.93 -0.83
CA VAL A 133 1.46 13.86 -1.21
C VAL A 133 0.71 14.92 -0.44
N GLN A 134 -0.09 15.72 -1.12
CA GLN A 134 -0.98 16.69 -0.49
C GLN A 134 -2.43 16.31 -0.70
N ARG A 135 -3.26 16.57 0.30
CA ARG A 135 -4.72 16.49 0.23
C ARG A 135 -5.29 17.83 0.65
N TRP A 136 -6.27 18.33 -0.07
CA TRP A 136 -6.97 19.53 0.34
C TRP A 136 -8.47 19.49 0.06
N GLY A 137 -9.18 20.36 0.77
CA GLY A 137 -10.60 20.62 0.63
C GLY A 137 -10.97 21.94 1.30
N GLN A 138 -12.22 22.35 1.15
CA GLN A 138 -12.77 23.54 1.81
C GLN A 138 -13.40 23.16 3.15
N VAL A 139 -13.05 23.88 4.21
CA VAL A 139 -13.69 23.81 5.52
C VAL A 139 -14.06 25.24 5.92
N ASP A 140 -15.35 25.51 6.08
CA ASP A 140 -15.87 26.84 6.44
C ASP A 140 -15.34 28.00 5.56
N GLY A 141 -15.14 27.74 4.26
CA GLY A 141 -14.63 28.71 3.30
C GLY A 141 -13.11 28.90 3.29
N VAL A 142 -12.37 28.12 4.09
CA VAL A 142 -10.91 28.12 4.12
C VAL A 142 -10.39 26.83 3.51
N THR A 143 -9.40 26.94 2.62
CA THR A 143 -8.67 25.77 2.12
C THR A 143 -7.85 25.17 3.26
N VAL A 144 -8.16 23.94 3.64
CA VAL A 144 -7.35 23.14 4.56
C VAL A 144 -6.51 22.18 3.73
N THR A 145 -5.20 22.21 3.92
CA THR A 145 -4.27 21.29 3.26
C THR A 145 -3.60 20.39 4.29
N GLU A 146 -3.68 19.08 4.09
CA GLU A 146 -2.83 18.09 4.72
C GLU A 146 -1.70 17.67 3.77
N SER A 147 -0.52 17.42 4.31
CA SER A 147 0.64 16.95 3.55
C SER A 147 1.26 15.74 4.26
N TYR A 148 1.67 14.76 3.46
CA TYR A 148 2.43 13.59 3.85
C TYR A 148 3.81 13.67 3.20
N LEU A 149 4.80 14.06 4.01
CA LEU A 149 6.18 14.22 3.57
C LEU A 149 6.95 12.93 3.80
N PHE A 150 7.52 12.38 2.74
CA PHE A 150 8.26 11.12 2.75
C PHE A 150 9.76 11.38 2.86
N SER A 151 10.42 10.62 3.73
CA SER A 151 11.88 10.52 3.75
C SER A 151 12.32 9.09 3.50
N TYR A 152 13.53 8.91 3.01
CA TYR A 152 14.07 7.62 2.60
C TYR A 152 15.41 7.33 3.27
N ILE A 153 15.67 6.04 3.52
CA ILE A 153 16.94 5.56 4.03
C ILE A 153 18.01 5.80 2.96
N PRO A 154 19.09 6.55 3.25
CA PRO A 154 20.03 6.99 2.22
C PRO A 154 21.03 5.89 1.80
N ALA A 155 21.36 4.96 2.70
CA ALA A 155 22.43 3.99 2.48
C ALA A 155 22.22 2.69 3.29
N GLY A 156 23.07 1.69 3.03
CA GLY A 156 23.05 0.39 3.69
C GLY A 156 22.04 -0.58 3.08
N VAL A 157 21.84 -1.72 3.74
CA VAL A 157 20.99 -2.83 3.25
C VAL A 157 19.54 -2.44 2.96
N ASN A 158 19.05 -1.39 3.62
CA ASN A 158 17.69 -0.88 3.49
C ASN A 158 17.60 0.43 2.70
N ALA A 159 18.64 0.81 1.96
CA ALA A 159 18.66 2.03 1.14
C ALA A 159 17.44 2.09 0.20
N GLY A 160 16.89 3.29 0.03
CA GLY A 160 15.73 3.53 -0.83
C GLY A 160 14.37 3.19 -0.21
N ARG A 161 14.33 2.54 0.96
CA ARG A 161 13.09 2.32 1.70
C ARG A 161 12.65 3.58 2.44
N ILE A 162 11.35 3.73 2.66
CA ILE A 162 10.78 4.85 3.42
C ILE A 162 11.34 4.80 4.84
N ALA A 163 11.99 5.87 5.28
CA ALA A 163 12.49 6.05 6.65
C ALA A 163 11.40 6.65 7.55
N SER A 164 10.69 7.67 7.06
CA SER A 164 9.58 8.26 7.80
C SER A 164 8.53 8.87 6.88
N ILE A 165 7.32 9.03 7.42
CA ILE A 165 6.26 9.84 6.81
C ILE A 165 5.76 10.82 7.86
N THR A 166 5.90 12.12 7.59
CA THR A 166 5.42 13.20 8.46
C THR A 166 4.09 13.72 7.93
N GLN A 167 3.05 13.62 8.74
CA GLN A 167 1.77 14.27 8.47
C GLN A 167 1.78 15.69 9.06
N ARG A 168 1.52 16.68 8.21
CA ARG A 168 1.42 18.10 8.60
C ARG A 168 0.17 18.74 7.98
N ARG A 169 -0.35 19.80 8.59
CA ARG A 169 -1.53 20.54 8.13
C ARG A 169 -1.26 22.04 8.13
N ARG A 170 -1.89 22.76 7.19
CA ARG A 170 -1.99 24.22 7.19
C ARG A 170 -3.40 24.65 6.80
N GLU A 171 -3.71 25.90 7.09
CA GLU A 171 -4.95 26.57 6.70
C GLU A 171 -4.60 27.79 5.84
N GLY A 172 -5.19 27.88 4.65
CA GLY A 172 -4.81 28.86 3.64
C GLY A 172 -3.31 28.81 3.34
N GLU A 173 -2.68 29.99 3.37
CA GLU A 173 -1.23 30.17 3.17
C GLU A 173 -0.43 30.15 4.48
N GLY A 174 -1.06 29.75 5.59
CA GLY A 174 -0.42 29.68 6.90
C GLY A 174 0.74 28.68 6.98
N ALA A 175 1.44 28.72 8.12
CA ALA A 175 2.55 27.81 8.39
C ALA A 175 2.07 26.36 8.55
N TRP A 176 2.94 25.43 8.17
CA TRP A 176 2.71 24.01 8.41
C TRP A 176 2.85 23.66 9.90
N SER A 177 1.84 23.00 10.44
CA SER A 177 1.87 22.38 11.77
C SER A 177 1.98 20.87 11.64
N VAL A 178 2.98 20.26 12.27
CA VAL A 178 3.10 18.79 12.32
C VAL A 178 1.97 18.23 13.17
N ILE A 179 1.31 17.18 12.67
CA ILE A 179 0.29 16.43 13.41
C ILE A 179 0.94 15.22 14.07
N ARG A 180 1.68 14.44 13.29
CA ARG A 180 2.31 13.17 13.72
C ARG A 180 3.35 12.70 12.71
N GLN A 181 4.22 11.80 13.13
CA GLN A 181 5.23 11.15 12.29
C GLN A 181 5.20 9.64 12.47
N ALA A 182 5.29 8.89 11.38
CA ALA A 182 5.51 7.45 11.39
C ALA A 182 6.96 7.16 10.99
N GLU A 183 7.73 6.54 11.88
CA GLU A 183 9.10 6.06 11.63
C GLU A 183 9.06 4.58 11.26
N TYR A 184 9.79 4.20 10.22
CA TYR A 184 9.80 2.85 9.66
C TYR A 184 11.16 2.20 9.88
N ILE A 185 11.14 1.03 10.49
CA ILE A 185 12.34 0.26 10.84
C ILE A 185 12.23 -1.10 10.18
N TYR A 186 13.32 -1.54 9.55
CA TYR A 186 13.36 -2.76 8.75
C TYR A 186 14.32 -3.78 9.36
N TYR A 187 14.11 -5.05 9.05
CA TYR A 187 15.10 -6.09 9.29
C TYR A 187 16.31 -5.86 8.36
N ASP A 188 17.50 -6.19 8.84
CA ASP A 188 18.77 -6.07 8.11
C ASP A 188 19.27 -7.41 7.51
N GLY A 189 18.58 -8.51 7.82
CA GLY A 189 18.93 -9.86 7.40
C GLY A 189 19.84 -10.62 8.38
N VAL A 190 20.25 -9.99 9.49
CA VAL A 190 21.04 -10.62 10.55
C VAL A 190 20.16 -10.93 11.76
N GLU A 191 19.18 -10.08 12.03
CA GLU A 191 18.22 -10.28 13.11
C GLU A 191 17.21 -11.41 12.80
N PRO A 192 16.73 -12.15 13.81
CA PRO A 192 15.69 -13.15 13.60
C PRO A 192 14.34 -12.52 13.23
N HIS A 193 13.45 -13.33 12.66
CA HIS A 193 12.04 -13.02 12.38
C HIS A 193 11.74 -12.11 11.18
N GLY A 194 12.71 -11.89 10.30
CA GLY A 194 12.49 -11.28 8.99
C GLY A 194 13.75 -11.31 8.13
N SER A 195 13.56 -11.24 6.83
CA SER A 195 14.65 -11.10 5.87
C SER A 195 15.00 -9.62 5.68
N ALA A 196 16.19 -9.34 5.14
CA ALA A 196 16.61 -7.97 4.86
C ALA A 196 15.55 -7.20 4.05
N GLY A 197 15.15 -6.03 4.54
CA GLY A 197 14.14 -5.18 3.90
C GLY A 197 12.69 -5.47 4.25
N ASP A 198 12.41 -6.50 5.05
CA ASP A 198 11.10 -6.69 5.65
C ASP A 198 10.84 -5.59 6.69
N LEU A 199 9.60 -5.07 6.72
CA LEU A 199 9.23 -4.03 7.68
C LEU A 199 9.12 -4.62 9.08
N LYS A 200 10.05 -4.26 9.97
CA LYS A 200 10.11 -4.77 11.34
C LYS A 200 9.14 -4.04 12.26
N LYS A 201 9.20 -2.71 12.27
CA LYS A 201 8.47 -1.88 13.23
C LYS A 201 8.05 -0.56 12.59
N VAL A 202 6.89 -0.06 13.02
CA VAL A 202 6.50 1.33 12.80
C VAL A 202 6.25 2.00 14.13
N VAL A 203 6.96 3.09 14.41
CA VAL A 203 6.77 3.92 15.61
C VAL A 203 6.00 5.16 15.20
N LEU A 204 4.81 5.36 15.78
CA LEU A 204 4.01 6.55 15.57
C LEU A 204 4.29 7.54 16.69
N ARG A 205 4.66 8.77 16.35
CA ARG A 205 4.91 9.87 17.29
C ARG A 205 3.96 11.04 17.04
N ASP A 206 3.66 11.80 18.09
CA ASP A 206 2.99 13.10 17.95
C ASP A 206 3.98 14.19 17.49
N ALA A 207 3.49 15.43 17.40
CA ALA A 207 4.28 16.59 17.02
C ALA A 207 5.41 16.93 18.01
N ALA A 208 5.29 16.55 19.28
CA ALA A 208 6.31 16.76 20.31
C ALA A 208 7.35 15.62 20.36
N GLY A 209 7.16 14.56 19.57
CA GLY A 209 8.03 13.38 19.50
C GLY A 209 7.66 12.26 20.49
N ALA A 210 6.58 12.40 21.26
CA ALA A 210 6.11 11.36 22.16
C ALA A 210 5.51 10.18 21.38
N ILE A 211 5.76 8.95 21.84
CA ILE A 211 5.28 7.74 21.16
C ILE A 211 3.77 7.58 21.41
N LEU A 212 2.99 7.66 20.34
CA LEU A 212 1.55 7.37 20.32
C LEU A 212 1.26 5.87 20.17
N GLY A 213 2.18 5.13 19.54
CA GLY A 213 2.01 3.69 19.36
C GLY A 213 3.13 3.05 18.58
N THR A 214 3.26 1.74 18.72
CA THR A 214 4.24 0.95 17.97
C THR A 214 3.58 -0.27 17.37
N SER A 215 3.73 -0.46 16.06
CA SER A 215 3.38 -1.70 15.38
C SER A 215 4.64 -2.54 15.17
N TYR A 216 4.55 -3.85 15.35
CA TYR A 216 5.68 -4.77 15.19
C TYR A 216 5.25 -5.98 14.35
N TYR A 217 6.12 -6.42 13.46
CA TYR A 217 5.83 -7.44 12.47
C TYR A 217 6.91 -8.52 12.49
N ARG A 218 6.47 -9.77 12.29
CA ARG A 218 7.35 -10.93 12.12
C ARG A 218 6.97 -11.67 10.87
N TYR A 219 7.95 -12.28 10.25
CA TYR A 219 7.83 -13.00 8.99
C TYR A 219 8.34 -14.42 9.16
N TYR A 220 7.90 -15.28 8.25
CA TYR A 220 8.56 -16.55 8.01
C TYR A 220 9.90 -16.28 7.34
N VAL A 221 10.96 -16.88 7.88
CA VAL A 221 12.30 -16.86 7.28
C VAL A 221 12.56 -18.17 6.53
N ALA A 222 13.60 -18.19 5.68
CA ALA A 222 13.94 -19.37 4.90
C ALA A 222 14.06 -20.63 5.75
N GLY A 223 13.41 -21.72 5.32
CA GLY A 223 13.42 -23.01 6.00
C GLY A 223 12.40 -23.16 7.14
N GLU A 224 11.63 -22.13 7.49
CA GLU A 224 10.52 -22.29 8.44
C GLU A 224 9.34 -23.06 7.83
N SER A 225 8.76 -23.96 8.62
CA SER A 225 7.54 -24.69 8.21
C SER A 225 6.29 -23.79 8.27
N ASN A 226 5.27 -24.14 7.47
CA ASN A 226 3.94 -23.50 7.43
C ASN A 226 3.91 -22.07 6.88
N GLY A 227 4.95 -21.66 6.15
CA GLY A 227 5.01 -20.39 5.46
C GLY A 227 6.03 -20.39 4.33
N TYR A 228 6.22 -19.22 3.74
CA TYR A 228 7.26 -18.96 2.74
C TYR A 228 8.06 -17.74 3.19
N GLU A 229 9.32 -17.64 2.76
CA GLU A 229 10.19 -16.53 3.14
C GLU A 229 9.58 -15.16 2.80
N GLY A 230 9.51 -14.27 3.79
CA GLY A 230 8.87 -12.95 3.66
C GLY A 230 7.35 -12.96 3.76
N GLY A 231 6.73 -14.13 3.99
CA GLY A 231 5.32 -14.24 4.35
C GLY A 231 5.07 -13.70 5.77
N LEU A 232 4.03 -12.90 5.95
CA LEU A 232 3.72 -12.30 7.26
C LEU A 232 3.24 -13.37 8.26
N LYS A 233 3.95 -13.48 9.39
CA LYS A 233 3.71 -14.49 10.44
C LYS A 233 2.91 -13.92 11.61
N PHE A 234 3.27 -12.73 12.08
CA PHE A 234 2.56 -12.05 13.17
C PHE A 234 2.47 -10.54 12.94
N VAL A 235 1.35 -9.97 13.40
CA VAL A 235 1.13 -8.53 13.46
C VAL A 235 0.74 -8.12 14.87
N PHE A 236 1.57 -7.28 15.48
CA PHE A 236 1.25 -6.61 16.73
C PHE A 236 0.89 -5.17 16.42
N ARG A 237 -0.37 -4.81 16.66
CA ARG A 237 -0.86 -3.43 16.62
C ARG A 237 -0.49 -2.72 17.94
N PRO A 238 -0.57 -1.37 18.03
CA PRO A 238 -0.09 -0.63 19.21
C PRO A 238 -0.50 -1.21 20.56
N ALA A 239 -1.78 -1.52 20.76
CA ALA A 239 -2.26 -2.08 22.02
C ALA A 239 -1.73 -3.49 22.30
N SER A 240 -1.61 -4.37 21.28
CA SER A 240 -1.07 -5.71 21.48
C SER A 240 0.45 -5.72 21.63
N TYR A 241 1.14 -4.78 21.01
CA TYR A 241 2.58 -4.57 21.23
C TYR A 241 2.87 -4.07 22.65
N ALA A 242 2.09 -3.11 23.15
CA ALA A 242 2.21 -2.65 24.54
C ALA A 242 2.04 -3.82 25.53
N ARG A 243 1.07 -4.71 25.29
CA ARG A 243 0.89 -5.93 26.10
C ARG A 243 2.06 -6.91 25.99
N LEU A 244 2.64 -7.08 24.79
CA LEU A 244 3.81 -7.93 24.57
C LEU A 244 5.02 -7.47 25.40
N LEU A 245 5.23 -6.15 25.53
CA LEU A 245 6.33 -5.60 26.33
C LEU A 245 6.15 -5.82 27.83
N ILE A 246 4.91 -5.78 28.33
CA ILE A 246 4.60 -5.92 29.75
C ILE A 246 4.66 -7.39 30.20
N ASN A 247 4.52 -8.35 29.29
CA ASN A 247 4.62 -9.78 29.58
C ASN A 247 5.60 -10.48 28.62
N PRO A 248 6.92 -10.39 28.87
CA PRO A 248 7.94 -10.98 28.00
C PRO A 248 7.89 -12.52 27.94
N LEU A 249 7.21 -13.19 28.90
CA LEU A 249 6.99 -14.64 28.86
C LEU A 249 6.00 -15.08 27.76
N LEU A 250 5.17 -14.17 27.24
CA LEU A 250 4.36 -14.42 26.04
C LEU A 250 5.20 -14.41 24.75
N GLY A 251 6.30 -13.66 24.74
CA GLY A 251 7.22 -13.58 23.59
C GLY A 251 7.96 -14.89 23.32
N SER A 252 8.26 -15.66 24.37
CA SER A 252 8.86 -16.99 24.31
C SER A 252 7.82 -18.12 24.20
N SER A 253 6.59 -17.93 24.70
CA SER A 253 5.51 -18.94 24.60
C SER A 253 4.77 -18.95 23.25
N LEU A 254 4.83 -17.86 22.46
CA LEU A 254 4.28 -17.79 21.10
C LEU A 254 4.97 -18.74 20.11
N SER A 255 6.13 -19.30 20.46
CA SER A 255 6.74 -20.42 19.71
C SER A 255 6.02 -21.76 19.98
N LYS A 256 5.11 -21.83 20.97
CA LYS A 256 4.47 -23.07 21.43
C LYS A 256 2.93 -23.03 21.53
N SER A 257 2.27 -21.88 21.43
CA SER A 257 0.79 -21.83 21.54
C SER A 257 0.10 -21.73 20.17
N ARG A 258 -0.68 -22.78 19.83
CA ARG A 258 -1.67 -22.76 18.75
C ARG A 258 -2.70 -21.63 18.95
N SER A 259 -3.11 -21.05 17.82
CA SER A 259 -4.36 -20.30 17.58
C SER A 259 -4.46 -18.84 18.05
N SER A 260 -4.35 -17.93 17.07
CA SER A 260 -5.39 -16.92 16.85
C SER A 260 -5.59 -16.77 15.34
N ARG A 261 -6.79 -17.11 14.87
CA ARG A 261 -7.20 -17.13 13.47
C ARG A 261 -6.80 -15.85 12.73
N VAL A 262 -6.08 -16.03 11.62
CA VAL A 262 -6.12 -15.11 10.49
C VAL A 262 -7.54 -15.18 9.91
N SER A 263 -8.26 -14.07 9.91
CA SER A 263 -9.50 -13.93 9.13
C SER A 263 -9.13 -14.00 7.65
N HIS A 264 -9.25 -15.18 7.07
CA HIS A 264 -9.20 -15.38 5.62
C HIS A 264 -10.54 -14.92 5.06
N SER A 265 -10.54 -13.84 4.28
CA SER A 265 -11.66 -13.54 3.38
C SER A 265 -11.44 -14.31 2.09
N SER A 266 -11.75 -15.60 2.11
CA SER A 266 -11.93 -16.39 0.89
C SER A 266 -13.42 -16.48 0.58
N GLN A 267 -13.98 -15.50 -0.12
CA GLN A 267 -15.23 -15.73 -0.85
C GLN A 267 -14.90 -16.27 -2.23
N ASN A 268 -14.56 -17.55 -2.28
CA ASN A 268 -14.72 -18.33 -3.50
C ASN A 268 -16.16 -18.84 -3.47
N ARG A 269 -17.07 -18.20 -4.21
CA ARG A 269 -18.46 -18.66 -4.36
C ARG A 269 -18.45 -19.95 -5.17
N GLY A 270 -18.25 -21.08 -4.49
CA GLY A 270 -18.68 -22.38 -4.96
C GLY A 270 -20.21 -22.40 -4.97
N VAL A 271 -20.78 -22.47 -6.16
CA VAL A 271 -22.21 -22.75 -6.35
C VAL A 271 -22.46 -24.18 -5.88
N THR A 272 -23.14 -24.34 -4.75
CA THR A 272 -23.78 -25.61 -4.38
C THR A 272 -25.29 -25.39 -4.48
N ARG A 273 -25.91 -25.97 -5.52
CA ARG A 273 -27.37 -26.13 -5.58
C ARG A 273 -27.73 -27.50 -5.00
N PHE A 274 -28.55 -27.50 -3.96
CA PHE A 274 -29.50 -28.55 -3.57
C PHE A 274 -30.82 -27.81 -3.35
N SER A 275 -32.03 -28.28 -3.65
CA SER A 275 -32.58 -29.57 -4.09
C SER A 275 -34.08 -29.39 -4.39
N GLY A 276 -34.69 -30.38 -5.06
CA GLY A 276 -36.14 -30.64 -5.06
C GLY A 276 -36.76 -30.38 -6.44
N GLY A 277 -37.49 -31.28 -7.09
CA GLY A 277 -38.11 -32.56 -6.72
C GLY A 277 -39.30 -32.73 -7.67
N GLY A 278 -39.55 -33.93 -8.20
CA GLY A 278 -40.74 -34.21 -9.01
C GLY A 278 -40.55 -35.37 -9.99
N GLY A 279 -41.11 -36.53 -9.64
CA GLY A 279 -41.09 -37.78 -10.38
C GLY A 279 -41.17 -38.96 -9.43
#